data_AF-A0A642V6Z5-F1
#
_entry.id   AF-A0A642V6Z5-F1
#
_cell.length_a   1.000
_cell.length_b   1.000
_cell.length_c   1.000
_cell.angle_alpha   90.00
_cell.angle_beta   90.00
_cell.angle_gamma   90.00
#
_symmetry.space_group_name_H-M   'P 1'
#
loop_
_entity.id
_entity.type
_entity.pdbx_description
1 polymer ?
#
loop_
_entity_poly.entity_id
_entity_poly.type
_entity_poly.pdbx_seq_one_letter_code
_entity_poly.pdbx_strand_id
1 'polypeptide(L)'
;MSTFTQLDKIAKFIYSKPILKSVFIPAASVFTKLSGHRQMGLKIDDLFIEENPVAKKALSRLPADVSYDRAFRIATAQQLSLTHQLLPKHEQIKPENVSSHSTTTTTSPC
;
A
#
# COMPACT_ATOMS: atom_id res chain seq x y z
N MET A 1 11.76 -17.76 -4.94
CA MET A 1 11.84 -16.30 -4.75
C MET A 1 10.44 -15.79 -4.46
N SER A 2 10.25 -14.94 -3.45
CA SER A 2 8.95 -14.31 -3.18
C SER A 2 8.58 -13.35 -4.32
N THR A 3 7.31 -13.32 -4.72
CA THR A 3 6.77 -12.42 -5.76
C THR A 3 7.17 -10.95 -5.52
N PHE A 4 7.21 -10.52 -4.27
CA PHE A 4 7.59 -9.15 -3.88
C PHE A 4 9.03 -8.80 -4.27
N THR A 5 9.96 -9.74 -4.13
CA THR A 5 11.37 -9.52 -4.49
C THR A 5 11.57 -9.38 -6.01
N GLN A 6 10.71 -10.02 -6.80
CA GLN A 6 10.71 -9.85 -8.26
C GLN A 6 10.14 -8.48 -8.64
N LEU A 7 9.04 -8.07 -8.00
CA LEU A 7 8.45 -6.74 -8.20
C LEU A 7 9.43 -5.62 -7.83
N ASP A 8 10.17 -5.74 -6.73
CA ASP A 8 11.18 -4.74 -6.32
C ASP A 8 12.33 -4.64 -7.34
N LYS A 9 12.81 -5.76 -7.88
CA LYS A 9 13.81 -5.76 -8.96
C LYS A 9 13.30 -5.05 -10.22
N ILE A 10 12.06 -5.34 -10.62
CA ILE A 10 11.43 -4.70 -11.78
C ILE A 10 11.23 -3.20 -11.52
N ALA A 11 10.77 -2.81 -10.34
CA ALA A 11 10.59 -1.42 -9.95
C ALA A 11 11.92 -0.66 -10.01
N LYS A 12 12.98 -1.20 -9.41
CA LYS A 12 14.34 -0.62 -9.47
C LYS A 12 14.83 -0.46 -10.91
N PHE A 13 14.56 -1.43 -11.78
CA PHE A 13 14.90 -1.33 -13.19
C PHE A 13 14.14 -0.20 -13.92
N ILE A 14 12.84 -0.04 -13.65
CA ILE A 14 12.03 1.05 -14.20
C ILE A 14 12.54 2.41 -13.71
N TYR A 15 12.84 2.54 -12.41
CA TYR A 15 13.36 3.77 -11.82
C TYR A 15 14.76 4.13 -12.30
N SER A 16 15.59 3.14 -12.65
CA SER A 16 16.96 3.35 -13.15
C SER A 16 17.01 4.03 -14.51
N LYS A 17 15.96 3.94 -15.33
CA LYS A 17 15.94 4.47 -16.71
C LYS A 17 15.05 5.70 -16.80
N PRO A 18 15.56 6.88 -17.23
CA PRO A 18 14.79 8.13 -17.22
C PRO A 18 13.60 8.10 -18.18
N ILE A 19 13.72 7.41 -19.33
CA ILE A 19 12.65 7.28 -20.33
C ILE A 19 11.51 6.40 -19.79
N LEU A 20 11.83 5.27 -19.15
CA LEU A 20 10.80 4.40 -18.56
C LEU A 20 10.13 5.11 -17.38
N LYS A 21 10.93 5.77 -16.54
CA LYS A 21 10.43 6.55 -15.42
C LYS A 21 9.39 7.60 -15.85
N SER A 22 9.66 8.36 -16.91
CA SER A 22 8.75 9.43 -17.35
C SER A 22 7.43 8.91 -17.90
N VAL A 23 7.39 7.70 -18.47
CA VAL A 23 6.17 7.10 -19.03
C VAL A 23 5.39 6.33 -17.95
N PHE A 24 6.05 5.50 -17.16
CA PHE A 24 5.38 4.59 -16.22
C PHE A 24 4.91 5.28 -14.93
N ILE A 25 5.58 6.31 -14.44
CA ILE A 25 5.14 7.03 -13.23
C ILE A 25 3.77 7.70 -13.40
N PRO A 26 3.51 8.53 -14.43
CA PRO A 26 2.21 9.17 -14.59
C PRO A 26 1.10 8.13 -14.80
N ALA A 27 1.36 7.09 -15.60
CA ALA A 27 0.43 5.98 -15.79
C ALA A 27 0.10 5.27 -14.46
N ALA A 28 1.10 4.98 -13.64
CA ALA A 28 0.91 4.39 -12.31
C ALA A 28 0.13 5.32 -11.36
N SER A 29 0.36 6.64 -11.44
CA SER A 29 -0.38 7.62 -10.64
C SER A 29 -1.87 7.65 -10.99
N VAL A 30 -2.22 7.52 -12.28
CA VAL A 30 -3.61 7.44 -12.75
C VAL A 30 -4.23 6.13 -12.31
N PHE A 31 -3.53 5.01 -12.50
CA PHE A 31 -3.98 3.69 -12.05
C PHE A 31 -4.29 3.67 -10.54
N THR A 32 -3.42 4.26 -9.72
CA THR A 32 -3.60 4.31 -8.25
C THR A 32 -4.75 5.26 -7.84
N LYS A 33 -5.05 6.29 -8.63
CA LYS A 33 -6.22 7.14 -8.40
C LYS A 33 -7.52 6.42 -8.76
N LEU A 34 -7.52 5.66 -9.84
CA LEU A 34 -8.70 4.94 -10.34
C LEU A 34 -9.05 3.70 -9.52
N SER A 35 -8.09 3.08 -8.84
CA SER A 35 -8.36 1.92 -7.98
C SER A 35 -9.20 2.23 -6.75
N GLY A 36 -9.44 3.52 -6.43
CA GLY A 36 -10.45 3.94 -5.45
C GLY A 36 -10.13 3.65 -3.98
N HIS A 37 -9.05 2.93 -3.67
CA HIS A 37 -8.71 2.54 -2.29
C HIS A 37 -8.60 3.74 -1.32
N ARG A 38 -8.15 4.90 -1.82
CA ARG A 38 -8.02 6.14 -1.04
C ARG A 38 -9.36 6.73 -0.64
N GLN A 39 -10.39 6.52 -1.45
CA GLN A 39 -11.77 6.96 -1.17
C GLN A 39 -12.42 6.13 -0.08
N MET A 40 -11.89 4.94 0.20
CA MET A 40 -12.30 4.04 1.28
C MET A 40 -11.43 4.17 2.53
N GLY A 41 -10.47 5.11 2.55
CA GLY A 41 -9.55 5.27 3.68
C GLY A 41 -8.53 4.14 3.82
N LEU A 42 -8.24 3.37 2.77
CA LEU A 42 -7.26 2.29 2.78
C LEU A 42 -5.90 2.72 2.23
N LYS A 43 -4.81 2.25 2.86
CA LYS A 43 -3.46 2.35 2.27
C LYS A 43 -3.21 1.17 1.32
N ILE A 44 -2.20 1.28 0.45
CA ILE A 44 -1.87 0.21 -0.51
C ILE A 44 -1.49 -1.08 0.23
N ASP A 45 -0.76 -0.96 1.36
CA ASP A 45 -0.34 -2.10 2.18
C ASP A 45 -1.53 -2.88 2.79
N ASP A 46 -2.70 -2.26 2.89
CA ASP A 46 -3.91 -2.89 3.44
C ASP A 46 -4.62 -3.79 2.41
N LEU A 47 -4.27 -3.68 1.12
CA LEU A 47 -4.88 -4.46 0.02
C LEU A 47 -4.21 -5.82 -0.20
N PHE A 48 -3.11 -6.11 0.49
CA PHE A 48 -2.39 -7.37 0.33
C PHE A 48 -3.14 -8.55 0.96
N ILE A 49 -3.05 -9.71 0.33
CA ILE A 49 -3.63 -10.95 0.82
C ILE A 49 -2.84 -11.44 2.05
N GLU A 50 -3.50 -11.49 3.20
CA GLU A 50 -2.90 -11.84 4.49
C GLU A 50 -2.74 -13.37 4.71
N GLU A 51 -3.38 -14.18 3.88
CA GLU A 51 -3.45 -15.64 4.00
C GLU A 51 -2.15 -16.36 3.56
N ASN A 52 -1.03 -15.64 3.48
CA ASN A 52 0.28 -16.17 3.13
C ASN A 52 1.20 -16.19 4.37
N PRO A 53 1.99 -17.27 4.61
CA PRO A 53 2.94 -17.31 5.72
C PRO A 53 3.92 -16.11 5.77
N VAL A 54 4.31 -15.57 4.62
CA VAL A 54 5.19 -14.39 4.54
C VAL A 54 4.49 -13.13 5.05
N ALA A 55 3.23 -12.92 4.64
CA ALA A 55 2.43 -11.78 5.08
C ALA A 55 2.12 -11.85 6.58
N LYS A 56 1.74 -13.02 7.09
CA LYS A 56 1.52 -13.25 8.53
C LYS A 56 2.77 -12.92 9.36
N LYS A 57 3.95 -13.37 8.90
CA LYS A 57 5.23 -13.06 9.55
C LYS A 57 5.62 -11.59 9.46
N ALA A 58 5.22 -10.89 8.40
CA ALA A 58 5.43 -9.44 8.28
C ALA A 58 4.52 -8.67 9.25
N LEU A 59 3.23 -9.04 9.34
CA LEU A 59 2.28 -8.43 10.27
C LEU A 59 2.68 -8.64 11.73
N SER A 60 3.23 -9.81 12.08
CA SER A 60 3.70 -10.08 13.44
C SER A 60 4.92 -9.25 13.87
N ARG A 61 5.63 -8.63 12.92
CA ARG A 61 6.80 -7.76 13.18
C ARG A 61 6.44 -6.29 13.28
N LEU A 62 5.22 -5.92 12.93
CA LEU A 62 4.76 -4.55 12.90
C LEU A 62 4.58 -4.04 14.34
N PRO A 63 4.94 -2.77 14.65
CA PRO A 63 4.68 -2.20 15.96
C PRO A 63 3.17 -2.10 16.21
N ALA A 64 2.80 -2.10 17.50
CA ALA A 64 1.41 -2.25 17.91
C ALA A 64 0.53 -1.07 17.45
N ASP A 65 1.05 0.15 17.52
CA ASP A 65 0.39 1.38 17.06
C ASP A 65 -0.04 1.29 15.59
N VAL A 66 0.87 0.93 14.70
CA VAL A 66 0.59 0.82 13.25
C VAL A 66 -0.36 -0.34 12.98
N SER A 67 -0.30 -1.41 13.76
CA SER A 67 -1.22 -2.55 13.67
C SER A 67 -2.65 -2.14 14.04
N TYR A 68 -2.84 -1.36 15.11
CA TYR A 68 -4.14 -0.85 15.51
C TYR A 68 -4.73 0.10 14.46
N ASP A 69 -3.93 1.04 13.95
CA ASP A 69 -4.37 1.97 12.90
C ASP A 69 -4.79 1.22 11.63
N ARG A 70 -4.10 0.14 11.30
CA ARG A 70 -4.44 -0.74 10.18
C ARG A 70 -5.78 -1.43 10.38
N ALA A 71 -5.98 -2.04 11.54
CA ALA A 71 -7.25 -2.70 11.87
C ALA A 71 -8.43 -1.71 11.80
N PHE A 72 -8.23 -0.49 12.30
CA PHE A 72 -9.23 0.59 12.21
C PHE A 72 -9.58 0.93 10.76
N ARG A 73 -8.59 1.17 9.89
CA ARG A 73 -8.84 1.46 8.46
C ARG A 73 -9.61 0.34 7.78
N ILE A 74 -9.23 -0.91 8.00
CA ILE A 74 -9.91 -2.07 7.40
C ILE A 74 -11.37 -2.15 7.87
N ALA A 75 -11.64 -2.00 9.17
CA ALA A 75 -13.00 -2.01 9.71
C ALA A 75 -13.85 -0.86 9.13
N THR A 76 -13.30 0.34 9.02
CA THR A 76 -14.01 1.48 8.41
C THR A 76 -14.32 1.23 6.93
N ALA A 77 -13.37 0.68 6.17
CA ALA A 77 -13.57 0.38 4.76
C ALA A 77 -14.64 -0.71 4.55
N GLN A 78 -14.70 -1.70 5.44
CA GLN A 78 -15.76 -2.71 5.43
C GLN A 78 -17.14 -2.08 5.68
N GLN A 79 -17.26 -1.19 6.67
CA GLN A 79 -18.52 -0.48 6.94
C GLN A 79 -18.99 0.38 5.75
N LEU A 80 -18.07 1.09 5.10
CA LEU A 80 -18.35 1.88 3.91
C LEU A 80 -18.79 1.01 2.73
N SER A 81 -18.15 -0.14 2.56
CA SER A 81 -18.51 -1.12 1.54
C SER A 81 -19.94 -1.63 1.74
N LEU A 82 -20.29 -1.97 2.99
CA LEU A 82 -21.64 -2.44 3.35
C LEU A 82 -22.72 -1.38 3.14
N THR A 83 -22.40 -0.12 3.42
CA THR A 83 -23.34 1.00 3.26
C THR A 83 -23.35 1.56 1.84
N HIS A 84 -22.47 1.09 0.96
CA HIS A 84 -22.24 1.64 -0.38
C HIS A 84 -21.98 3.16 -0.36
N GLN A 85 -21.30 3.66 0.67
CA GLN A 85 -20.92 5.06 0.82
C GLN A 85 -19.40 5.23 0.75
N LEU A 86 -18.97 6.41 0.32
CA LEU A 86 -17.55 6.78 0.30
C LEU A 86 -17.23 7.70 1.47
N LEU A 87 -15.96 7.71 1.89
CA LEU A 87 -15.49 8.68 2.88
C LEU A 87 -15.65 10.12 2.32
N PRO A 88 -16.07 11.08 3.14
CA PRO A 88 -16.06 12.48 2.75
C PRO A 88 -14.65 12.93 2.35
N LYS A 89 -14.55 13.85 1.38
CA LYS A 89 -13.29 14.19 0.70
C LYS A 89 -12.16 14.65 1.63
N HIS A 90 -12.48 15.20 2.81
CA HIS A 90 -11.48 15.68 3.78
C HIS A 90 -10.80 14.55 4.58
N GLU A 91 -11.48 13.41 4.75
CA GLU A 91 -10.96 12.23 5.45
C GLU A 91 -10.25 11.25 4.51
N GLN A 92 -10.41 11.40 3.20
CA GLN A 92 -9.76 10.53 2.22
C GLN A 92 -8.24 10.62 2.32
N ILE A 93 -7.57 9.48 2.09
CA ILE A 93 -6.11 9.41 2.16
C ILE A 93 -5.51 10.30 1.07
N LYS A 94 -4.78 11.32 1.52
CA LYS A 94 -4.00 12.20 0.66
C LYS A 94 -2.83 11.45 0.02
N PRO A 95 -2.42 11.81 -1.21
CA PRO A 95 -1.37 11.10 -1.94
C PRO A 95 -0.03 11.03 -1.19
N GLU A 96 0.29 12.02 -0.36
CA GLU A 96 1.50 12.05 0.48
C GLU A 96 1.50 10.98 1.58
N ASN A 97 0.32 10.64 2.12
CA ASN A 97 0.18 9.71 3.24
C ASN A 97 0.09 8.23 2.80
N VAL A 98 0.31 7.97 1.51
CA VAL A 98 0.30 6.63 0.90
C VAL A 98 1.64 5.91 1.09
N SER A 99 2.70 6.60 1.51
CA SER A 99 4.03 6.01 1.64
C SER A 99 4.09 4.88 2.67
N SER A 100 4.61 3.74 2.23
CA SER A 100 4.68 2.45 2.91
C SER A 100 5.60 2.47 4.13
N HIS A 101 5.13 2.01 5.29
CA HIS A 101 5.98 1.76 6.46
C HIS A 101 6.79 0.45 6.34
N SER A 102 6.57 -0.32 5.26
CA SER A 102 7.13 -1.66 5.05
C SER A 102 8.47 -1.67 4.29
N THR A 103 8.92 -0.55 3.72
CA THR A 103 10.13 -0.49 2.86
C THR A 103 11.40 -0.04 3.60
N THR A 104 11.29 0.48 4.82
CA THR A 104 12.44 1.01 5.58
C THR A 104 13.17 -0.03 6.43
N THR A 105 12.66 -1.25 6.56
CA THR A 105 13.20 -2.25 7.51
C THR A 105 14.00 -3.40 6.86
N THR A 106 14.22 -3.39 5.54
CA THR A 106 15.03 -4.43 4.86
C THR A 106 16.46 -4.00 4.54
N THR A 107 16.91 -2.85 5.03
CA THR A 107 18.33 -2.47 5.08
C THR A 107 18.79 -2.33 6.53
N SER A 108 18.62 -3.38 7.32
CA SER A 108 19.49 -3.60 8.49
C SER A 108 20.66 -4.47 8.00
N PRO A 109 21.89 -3.94 7.95
CA PRO A 109 23.06 -4.76 7.67
C PRO A 109 23.27 -5.69 8.86
N CYS A 110 23.19 -7.00 8.61
CA CYS A 110 24.10 -7.95 9.24
C CYS A 110 25.04 -8.44 8.14
#